data_AF-A0A6A7Z509-F1
#
_entry.id   AF-A0A6A7Z509-F1
#
_cell.length_a   1.000
_cell.length_b   1.000
_cell.length_c   1.000
_cell.angle_alpha   90.00
_cell.angle_beta   90.00
_cell.angle_gamma   90.00
#
_symmetry.space_group_name_H-M   'P 1'
#
loop_
_entity.id
_entity.type
_entity.pdbx_description
1 polymer ?
#
loop_
_entity_poly.entity_id
_entity_poly.type
_entity_poly.pdbx_seq_one_letter_code
_entity_poly.pdbx_strand_id
1 'polypeptide(L)'
;SPFVFIKLYGVPAEHYGWLFGSNAAGFILVAQVNARLLAKRQPAFLLARTVWVYLAAGVALLGISALHTEQLWPLLSPLFICIASLGCIIPNASACAMNGQGARAGSASAMLG
;
A
#
# COMPACT_ATOMS: atom_id res chain seq x y z
N SER A 1 -7.74 11.36 -2.21
CA SER A 1 -8.56 12.58 -2.15
C SER A 1 -8.46 13.37 -3.45
N PRO A 2 -9.50 13.38 -4.30
CA PRO A 2 -9.48 14.01 -5.62
C PRO A 2 -9.34 15.55 -5.58
N PHE A 3 -9.62 16.17 -4.43
CA PHE A 3 -9.57 17.63 -4.27
C PHE A 3 -8.15 18.22 -4.44
N VAL A 4 -7.10 17.53 -4.00
CA VAL A 4 -5.71 18.02 -4.13
C VAL A 4 -5.22 17.92 -5.58
N PHE A 5 -5.55 16.83 -6.28
CA PHE A 5 -5.12 16.60 -7.65
C PHE A 5 -5.86 17.45 -8.68
N ILE A 6 -7.17 17.63 -8.50
CA ILE A 6 -8.04 18.31 -9.48
C ILE A 6 -8.08 19.83 -9.24
N LYS A 7 -8.11 20.31 -7.98
CA LYS A 7 -8.16 21.76 -7.69
C LYS A 7 -6.80 22.43 -7.52
N LEU A 8 -5.74 21.73 -7.10
CA LEU A 8 -4.44 22.34 -6.84
C LEU A 8 -3.45 22.19 -8.01
N TYR A 9 -3.54 21.12 -8.80
CA TYR A 9 -2.59 20.79 -9.89
C TYR A 9 -3.23 20.76 -11.30
N GLY A 10 -4.53 21.03 -11.45
CA GLY A 10 -5.18 21.17 -12.77
C GLY A 10 -5.21 19.91 -13.63
N VAL A 11 -5.12 18.72 -13.03
CA VAL A 11 -5.05 17.45 -13.76
C VAL A 11 -6.42 17.08 -14.36
N PRO A 12 -6.53 16.76 -15.67
CA PRO A 12 -7.77 16.30 -16.29
C PRO A 12 -8.32 15.05 -15.59
N ALA A 13 -9.62 15.03 -15.29
CA ALA A 13 -10.28 13.93 -14.57
C ALA A 13 -10.09 12.55 -15.23
N GLU A 14 -9.83 12.51 -16.53
CA GLU A 14 -9.59 11.29 -17.32
C GLU A 14 -8.31 10.55 -16.90
N HIS A 15 -7.27 11.25 -16.45
CA HIS A 15 -6.01 10.62 -16.00
C HIS A 15 -6.13 10.03 -14.59
N TYR A 16 -7.04 10.55 -13.77
CA TYR A 16 -7.30 10.04 -12.44
C TYR A 16 -7.88 8.62 -12.48
N GLY A 17 -8.70 8.30 -13.49
CA GLY A 17 -9.24 6.95 -13.70
C GLY A 17 -8.14 5.91 -13.96
N TRP A 18 -7.21 6.22 -14.87
CA TRP A 18 -6.05 5.37 -15.15
C TRP A 18 -5.13 5.22 -13.93
N LEU A 19 -4.94 6.30 -13.18
CA LEU A 19 -4.13 6.27 -11.97
C LEU A 19 -4.74 5.38 -10.89
N PHE A 20 -6.04 5.56 -10.64
CA PHE A 20 -6.78 4.77 -9.68
C PHE A 20 -6.82 3.30 -10.08
N GLY A 21 -7.10 3.03 -11.36
CA GLY A 21 -7.10 1.67 -11.92
C GLY A 21 -5.73 1.00 -11.81
N SER A 22 -4.64 1.72 -12.10
CA SER A 22 -3.28 1.19 -11.96
C SER A 22 -2.97 0.88 -10.49
N ASN A 23 -3.28 1.79 -9.56
CA ASN A 23 -3.10 1.56 -8.12
C ASN A 23 -3.90 0.36 -7.62
N ALA A 24 -5.16 0.22 -8.05
CA ALA A 24 -5.99 -0.93 -7.72
C ALA A 24 -5.40 -2.23 -8.30
N ALA A 25 -4.94 -2.22 -9.55
CA ALA A 25 -4.28 -3.36 -10.16
C ALA A 25 -2.99 -3.74 -9.41
N GLY A 26 -2.15 -2.77 -9.06
CA GLY A 26 -0.93 -2.97 -8.28
C GLY A 26 -1.22 -3.57 -6.90
N PHE A 27 -2.22 -3.02 -6.20
CA PHE A 27 -2.68 -3.56 -4.91
C PHE A 27 -3.14 -5.01 -5.03
N ILE A 28 -3.99 -5.32 -6.03
CA ILE A 28 -4.49 -6.67 -6.26
C ILE A 28 -3.33 -7.62 -6.61
N LEU A 29 -2.44 -7.22 -7.54
CA LEU A 29 -1.29 -8.03 -7.95
C LEU A 29 -0.39 -8.35 -6.76
N VAL A 30 -0.04 -7.36 -5.94
CA VAL A 30 0.78 -7.57 -4.75
C VAL A 30 0.07 -8.45 -3.72
N ALA A 31 -1.25 -8.28 -3.52
CA ALA A 31 -2.03 -9.14 -2.64
C ALA A 31 -2.01 -10.62 -3.10
N GLN A 32 -2.17 -10.86 -4.40
CA GLN A 32 -2.09 -12.21 -4.98
C GLN A 32 -0.69 -12.82 -4.87
N VAL A 33 0.34 -12.03 -5.18
CA VAL A 33 1.75 -12.44 -5.01
C VAL A 33 2.02 -12.78 -3.54
N ASN A 34 1.57 -11.93 -2.62
CA ASN A 34 1.70 -12.16 -1.19
C ASN A 34 1.04 -13.48 -0.75
N ALA A 35 -0.20 -13.74 -1.18
CA ALA A 35 -0.91 -15.00 -0.90
C ALA A 35 -0.12 -16.22 -1.39
N ARG A 36 0.51 -16.14 -2.56
CA ARG A 36 1.36 -17.21 -3.10
C ARG A 36 2.67 -17.38 -2.32
N LEU A 37 3.27 -16.30 -1.85
CA LEU A 37 4.50 -16.33 -1.04
C LEU A 37 4.24 -16.84 0.39
N LEU A 38 3.07 -16.57 0.96
CA LEU A 38 2.63 -17.09 2.25
C LEU A 38 2.59 -18.61 2.31
N ALA A 39 2.37 -19.29 1.18
CA ALA A 39 2.47 -20.75 1.10
C ALA A 39 3.89 -21.30 1.37
N LYS A 40 4.92 -20.46 1.27
CA LYS A 40 6.34 -20.85 1.41
C LYS A 40 7.10 -20.07 2.50
N ARG A 41 6.56 -18.97 3.01
CA ARG A 41 7.25 -18.03 3.90
C ARG A 41 6.31 -17.57 5.02
N GLN A 42 6.88 -17.23 6.18
CA GLN A 42 6.10 -16.73 7.31
C GLN A 42 5.58 -15.30 7.06
N PRO A 43 4.35 -14.97 7.50
CA PRO A 43 3.77 -13.62 7.35
C PRO A 43 4.67 -12.52 7.91
N ALA A 44 5.29 -12.75 9.08
CA ALA A 44 6.18 -11.79 9.74
C ALA A 44 7.40 -11.42 8.88
N PHE A 45 7.97 -12.40 8.17
CA PHE A 45 9.12 -12.17 7.28
C PHE A 45 8.73 -11.29 6.08
N LEU A 46 7.56 -11.54 5.48
CA LEU A 46 7.05 -10.76 4.36
C LEU A 46 6.66 -9.35 4.79
N LEU A 47 6.01 -9.23 5.95
CA LEU A 47 5.62 -7.95 6.56
C LEU A 47 6.84 -7.07 6.81
N ALA A 48 7.88 -7.58 7.48
CA ALA A 48 9.08 -6.82 7.82
C ALA A 48 9.75 -6.22 6.56
N ARG A 49 9.86 -7.01 5.49
CA ARG A 49 10.45 -6.55 4.22
C ARG A 49 9.59 -5.51 3.51
N THR A 50 8.28 -5.73 3.51
CA THR A 50 7.34 -4.82 2.84
C THR A 50 7.25 -3.47 3.55
N VAL A 51 7.35 -3.45 4.89
CA VAL A 51 7.40 -2.21 5.68
C VAL A 51 8.60 -1.35 5.30
N TRP A 52 9.78 -1.93 5.07
CA TRP A 52 10.94 -1.17 4.59
C TRP A 52 10.73 -0.56 3.20
N VAL A 53 10.11 -1.31 2.28
CA VAL A 53 9.75 -0.80 0.95
C VAL A 53 8.75 0.36 1.07
N TYR A 54 7.73 0.21 1.92
CA TYR A 54 6.75 1.25 2.18
C TYR A 54 7.38 2.50 2.79
N LEU A 55 8.28 2.33 3.76
CA LEU A 55 9.00 3.43 4.39
C LEU A 55 9.87 4.18 3.36
N ALA A 56 10.64 3.46 2.55
CA ALA A 56 11.47 4.05 1.51
C ALA A 56 10.64 4.84 0.49
N ALA A 57 9.48 4.30 0.08
CA ALA A 57 8.54 5.00 -0.79
C ALA A 57 7.95 6.25 -0.13
N GLY A 58 7.61 6.19 1.17
CA GLY A 58 7.14 7.35 1.94
C GLY A 58 8.20 8.44 2.06
N VAL A 59 9.45 8.08 2.34
CA VAL A 59 10.58 9.03 2.40
C VAL A 59 10.83 9.66 1.03
N ALA A 60 10.81 8.88 -0.05
CA ALA A 60 10.92 9.40 -1.40
C ALA A 60 9.78 10.38 -1.73
N LEU A 61 8.54 10.03 -1.37
CA LEU A 61 7.37 10.90 -1.56
C LEU A 61 7.50 12.22 -0.79
N LEU A 62 7.98 12.17 0.46
CA LEU A 62 8.27 13.37 1.25
C LEU A 62 9.38 14.22 0.63
N GLY A 63 10.47 13.60 0.19
CA GLY A 63 11.59 14.30 -0.46
C GLY A 63 11.17 15.01 -1.74
N ILE A 64 10.40 14.34 -2.60
CA ILE A 64 9.86 14.92 -3.84
C ILE A 64 8.85 16.03 -3.52
N SER A 65 8.00 15.83 -2.50
CA SER A 65 7.05 16.85 -2.07
C SER A 65 7.75 18.11 -1.54
N ALA A 66 8.85 17.95 -0.80
CA ALA A 66 9.63 19.06 -0.25
C ALA A 66 10.34 19.90 -1.33
N LEU A 67 10.59 19.33 -2.51
CA LEU A 67 11.16 20.02 -3.66
C LEU A 67 10.17 20.93 -4.40
N HIS A 68 8.91 21.02 -3.94
CA HIS A 68 7.85 21.87 -4.52
C HIS A 68 7.77 21.75 -6.05
N THR A 69 7.91 20.52 -6.57
CA THR A 69 7.92 20.29 -8.01
C THR A 69 6.52 20.42 -8.59
N GLU A 70 6.35 21.32 -9.56
CA GLU A 70 5.09 21.53 -10.31
C GLU A 70 4.63 20.26 -11.09
N GLN A 71 5.54 19.32 -11.31
CA GLN A 71 5.27 18.08 -12.04
C GLN A 71 4.72 17.00 -11.10
N LEU A 72 3.55 16.49 -11.46
CA LEU A 72 2.82 15.48 -10.69
C LEU A 72 3.43 14.07 -10.83
N TRP A 73 4.01 13.77 -11.99
CA TRP A 73 4.49 12.43 -12.37
C TRP A 73 5.49 11.80 -11.39
N PRO A 74 6.51 12.52 -10.89
CA PRO A 74 7.43 11.97 -9.90
C PRO A 74 6.74 11.54 -8.60
N LEU A 75 5.64 12.21 -8.21
CA LEU A 75 4.88 11.90 -7.00
C LEU A 75 4.06 10.60 -7.13
N LEU A 76 3.62 10.29 -8.35
CA LEU A 76 2.76 9.13 -8.63
C LEU A 76 3.50 7.81 -8.41
N SER A 77 4.79 7.76 -8.72
CA SER A 77 5.59 6.54 -8.61
C SER A 77 5.76 6.04 -7.15
N PRO A 78 6.21 6.83 -6.16
CA PRO A 78 6.25 6.38 -4.78
C PRO A 78 4.85 6.17 -4.19
N LEU A 79 3.85 6.95 -4.62
CA LEU A 79 2.46 6.76 -4.19
C LEU A 79 1.92 5.39 -4.63
N PHE A 80 2.21 5.00 -5.87
CA PHE A 80 1.88 3.67 -6.38
C PHE A 80 2.53 2.56 -5.56
N ILE A 81 3.81 2.70 -5.24
CA ILE A 81 4.54 1.71 -4.42
C ILE A 81 3.92 1.62 -3.02
N CYS A 82 3.56 2.75 -2.41
CA CYS A 82 2.87 2.78 -1.13
C CYS A 82 1.55 2.00 -1.18
N ILE A 83 0.68 2.30 -2.17
CA ILE A 83 -0.62 1.62 -2.30
C ILE A 83 -0.44 0.14 -2.61
N ALA A 84 0.44 -0.23 -3.55
CA ALA A 84 0.69 -1.62 -3.88
C ALA A 84 1.19 -2.41 -2.65
N SER A 85 2.08 -1.81 -1.84
CA SER A 85 2.61 -2.42 -0.61
C SER A 85 1.52 -2.71 0.43
N LEU A 86 0.44 -1.92 0.49
CA LEU A 86 -0.69 -2.17 1.40
C LEU A 86 -1.36 -3.52 1.13
N GLY A 87 -1.36 -3.98 -0.12
CA GLY A 87 -1.90 -5.29 -0.51
C GLY A 87 -1.18 -6.47 0.15
N CYS A 88 0.05 -6.24 0.63
CA CYS A 88 0.83 -7.20 1.40
C CYS A 88 0.81 -6.88 2.91
N ILE A 89 0.89 -5.60 3.30
CA ILE A 89 0.97 -5.21 4.73
C ILE A 89 -0.29 -5.62 5.48
N ILE A 90 -1.49 -5.28 4.97
CA ILE A 90 -2.76 -5.51 5.67
C ILE A 90 -2.96 -7.00 6.02
N PRO A 91 -2.97 -7.94 5.06
CA PRO A 91 -3.22 -9.35 5.37
C PRO A 91 -2.13 -9.97 6.25
N ASN A 92 -0.86 -9.59 6.08
CA ASN A 92 0.22 -10.13 6.92
C ASN A 92 0.21 -9.56 8.34
N ALA A 93 -0.11 -8.29 8.52
CA ALA A 93 -0.24 -7.67 9.83
C ALA A 93 -1.41 -8.32 10.62
N SER A 94 -2.56 -8.51 9.98
CA SER A 94 -3.69 -9.24 10.58
C SER A 94 -3.30 -10.68 10.94
N ALA A 95 -2.64 -11.40 10.03
CA ALA A 95 -2.16 -12.75 10.30
C ALA A 95 -1.18 -12.81 11.48
N CYS A 96 -0.24 -11.85 11.56
CA CYS A 96 0.70 -11.72 12.68
C CYS A 96 -0.01 -11.42 14.00
N ALA A 97 -1.02 -10.53 14.01
CA ALA A 97 -1.77 -10.19 15.21
C ALA A 97 -2.63 -11.36 15.73
N MET A 98 -3.13 -12.20 14.83
CA MET A 98 -3.88 -13.41 15.19
C MET A 98 -2.96 -14.58 15.56
N ASN A 99 -1.70 -14.56 15.13
CA ASN A 99 -0.74 -15.62 15.43
C ASN A 99 -0.47 -15.66 16.95
N GLY A 100 -0.78 -16.79 17.58
CA GLY A 100 -0.69 -16.96 19.04
C GLY A 100 -2.00 -16.71 19.81
N GLN A 101 -3.08 -16.26 19.15
CA GLN A 101 -4.39 -16.05 19.79
C GLN A 101 -5.25 -17.32 19.91
N GLY A 102 -4.84 -18.46 19.33
CA GLY A 102 -5.46 -19.78 19.54
C GLY A 102 -6.99 -19.78 19.46
N ALA A 103 -7.66 -20.24 20.53
CA ALA A 103 -9.13 -20.28 20.65
C ALA A 103 -9.82 -18.90 20.60
N ARG A 104 -9.07 -17.80 20.77
CA ARG A 104 -9.54 -16.41 20.73
C ARG A 104 -9.29 -15.73 19.39
N ALA A 105 -8.83 -16.46 18.37
CA ALA A 105 -8.61 -15.90 17.04
C ALA A 105 -9.88 -15.26 16.44
N GLY A 106 -11.06 -15.84 16.70
CA GLY A 106 -12.35 -15.28 16.26
C GLY A 106 -12.67 -13.92 16.90
N SER A 107 -12.49 -13.79 18.22
CA SER A 107 -12.66 -12.50 18.92
C SER A 107 -11.60 -11.47 18.52
N ALA A 108 -10.35 -11.88 18.28
CA ALA A 108 -9.30 -10.98 17.80
C ALA A 108 -9.59 -10.48 16.38
N SER A 109 -10.09 -11.35 15.50
CA SER A 109 -10.53 -10.96 14.16
C SER A 109 -11.71 -9.98 14.20
N ALA A 110 -12.61 -10.12 15.18
CA ALA A 110 -13.75 -9.21 15.36
C ALA A 110 -13.34 -7.81 15.86
N MET A 111 -12.14 -7.65 16.45
CA MET A 111 -11.59 -6.33 16.79
C MET A 111 -10.78 -5.70 15.65
N LEU A 112 -10.31 -6.52 14.69
CA LEU A 112 -9.53 -6.08 13.54
C LEU A 112 -10.39 -5.64 12.34
N GLY A 113 -11.61 -6.17 12.22
CA GLY A 113 -12.61 -5.80 11.21
C GLY A 113 -13.58 -4.76 11.72
#